data_AF-A0A940DN63-F1
#
_entry.id   AF-A0A940DN63-F1
#
_cell.length_a   1.000
_cell.length_b   1.000
_cell.length_c   1.000
_cell.angle_alpha   90.00
_cell.angle_beta   90.00
_cell.angle_gamma   90.00
#
_symmetry.space_group_name_H-M   'P 1'
#
loop_
_entity.id
_entity.type
_entity.pdbx_description
1 polymer ?
#
loop_
_entity_poly.entity_id
_entity_poly.type
_entity_poly.pdbx_seq_one_letter_code
_entity_poly.pdbx_strand_id
1 'polypeptide(L)'
;YKGIEGYVKIIMNGKTYDFLPGDRFAKYNQKLPSKGLVAEIPVSAMNADKALDYKILMNVKGIEKLYFIPGADIYSMSLKSDYPSPGFAGAFLPSERNVTDGGFEAEWVINESNLYMTDVYDSKFGVDFVVPVSQYQQTERAMKYSFMIILLIFMGIFLVEVISGKNVSIVQYIVTGLSLCLFYLLLLSFTEYMPFTLAYTISSALTVVALGAYFAGILRSRLAYAFAGTVAAFYGFIYLLLSLESGSLLVGTMALFLVLCVMMYFTRNINRRGYVPGDQTGNPSCLPSGGQEVNEGKGPDSLE
;
A
#
# COMPACT_ATOMS: atom_id res chain seq x y z
N TYR A 1 -19.83 7.85 -13.82
CA TYR A 1 -21.24 8.13 -13.48
C TYR A 1 -21.66 7.15 -12.40
N LYS A 2 -22.15 7.64 -11.25
CA LYS A 2 -22.74 6.85 -10.16
C LYS A 2 -24.24 7.15 -10.15
N GLY A 3 -25.09 6.13 -10.03
CA GLY A 3 -26.54 6.31 -10.00
C GLY A 3 -27.33 5.20 -10.69
N ILE A 4 -28.63 5.44 -10.86
CA ILE A 4 -29.55 4.54 -11.55
C ILE A 4 -29.38 4.74 -13.07
N GLU A 5 -29.29 3.62 -13.81
CA GLU A 5 -29.12 3.63 -15.26
C GLU A 5 -30.44 3.24 -15.96
N GLY A 6 -30.85 4.06 -16.92
CA GLY A 6 -32.10 3.87 -17.66
C GLY A 6 -33.35 4.11 -16.80
N TYR A 7 -34.47 3.53 -17.23
CA TYR A 7 -35.76 3.64 -16.54
C TYR A 7 -35.95 2.49 -15.56
N VAL A 8 -36.35 2.82 -14.33
CA VAL A 8 -36.80 1.83 -13.35
C VAL A 8 -38.24 1.46 -13.65
N LYS A 9 -38.54 0.16 -13.64
CA LYS A 9 -39.86 -0.36 -14.00
C LYS A 9 -40.39 -1.27 -12.92
N ILE A 10 -41.69 -1.21 -12.66
CA ILE A 10 -42.41 -2.19 -11.85
C ILE A 10 -43.32 -3.01 -12.75
N ILE A 11 -43.23 -4.33 -12.65
CA ILE A 11 -44.11 -5.28 -13.32
C ILE A 11 -45.04 -5.84 -12.25
N MET A 12 -46.35 -5.67 -12.45
CA MET A 12 -47.38 -6.09 -11.50
C MET A 12 -48.61 -6.56 -12.27
N ASN A 13 -49.15 -7.73 -11.93
CA ASN A 13 -50.30 -8.34 -12.63
C ASN A 13 -50.13 -8.39 -14.17
N GLY A 14 -48.91 -8.62 -14.65
CA GLY A 14 -48.57 -8.67 -16.08
C GLY A 14 -48.53 -7.31 -16.79
N LYS A 15 -48.78 -6.20 -16.08
CA LYS A 15 -48.64 -4.84 -16.59
C LYS A 15 -47.36 -4.19 -16.09
N THR A 16 -46.74 -3.37 -16.94
CA THR A 16 -45.53 -2.63 -16.62
C THR A 16 -45.87 -1.17 -16.38
N TYR A 17 -45.38 -0.61 -15.28
CA TYR A 17 -45.48 0.80 -14.94
C TYR A 17 -44.07 1.37 -14.79
N ASP A 18 -43.85 2.56 -15.33
CA ASP A 18 -42.58 3.26 -15.21
C ASP A 18 -42.53 4.05 -13.91
N PHE A 19 -41.38 4.02 -13.24
CA PHE A 19 -41.12 4.93 -12.14
C PHE A 19 -40.69 6.29 -12.68
N LEU A 20 -41.29 7.35 -12.14
CA LEU A 20 -40.97 8.72 -12.45
C LEU A 20 -40.40 9.44 -11.22
N PRO A 21 -39.46 10.38 -11.38
CA PRO A 21 -39.04 11.24 -10.29
C PRO A 21 -40.24 11.98 -9.69
N GLY A 22 -40.34 12.00 -8.36
CA GLY A 22 -41.43 12.66 -7.67
C GLY A 22 -41.13 12.93 -6.21
N ASP A 23 -41.90 13.84 -5.62
CA ASP A 23 -41.76 14.32 -4.24
C ASP A 23 -42.94 13.92 -3.33
N ARG A 24 -43.83 13.08 -3.85
CA ARG A 24 -45.12 12.78 -3.21
C ARG A 24 -45.02 11.95 -1.94
N PHE A 25 -43.87 11.37 -1.62
CA PHE A 25 -43.65 10.62 -0.37
C PHE A 25 -43.83 11.51 0.87
N ALA A 26 -43.41 12.78 0.82
CA ALA A 26 -43.57 13.73 1.92
C ALA A 26 -45.05 14.03 2.26
N LYS A 27 -45.97 13.79 1.31
CA LYS A 27 -47.41 13.99 1.49
C LYS A 27 -48.07 12.89 2.34
N TYR A 28 -47.52 11.68 2.31
CA TYR A 28 -48.08 10.50 3.00
C TYR A 28 -47.38 10.19 4.32
N ASN A 29 -46.08 10.49 4.40
CA ASN A 29 -45.34 10.37 5.65
C ASN A 29 -44.23 11.42 5.70
N GLN A 30 -44.35 12.41 6.59
CA GLN A 30 -43.33 13.45 6.78
C GLN A 30 -41.99 12.88 7.27
N LYS A 31 -41.99 11.65 7.80
CA LYS A 31 -40.80 10.89 8.20
C LYS A 31 -40.21 10.03 7.06
N LEU A 32 -40.54 10.26 5.79
CA LEU A 32 -39.87 9.60 4.65
C LEU A 32 -39.18 10.63 3.74
N PRO A 33 -38.16 10.21 2.95
CA PRO A 33 -37.45 11.11 2.04
C PRO A 33 -38.44 11.81 1.10
N SER A 34 -38.32 13.14 1.00
CA SER A 34 -39.22 13.96 0.19
C SER A 34 -38.98 13.84 -1.31
N LYS A 35 -37.98 13.07 -1.76
CA LYS A 35 -37.66 12.87 -3.17
C LYS A 35 -37.38 11.39 -3.41
N GLY A 36 -37.94 10.86 -4.48
CA GLY A 36 -37.72 9.47 -4.86
C GLY A 36 -38.31 9.17 -6.23
N LEU A 37 -38.27 7.89 -6.57
CA LEU A 37 -38.93 7.35 -7.74
C LEU A 37 -40.32 6.85 -7.32
N VAL A 38 -41.36 7.27 -8.05
CA VAL A 38 -42.75 6.90 -7.78
C VAL A 38 -43.36 6.30 -9.05
N ALA A 39 -44.01 5.14 -8.92
CA ALA A 39 -44.83 4.56 -9.97
C ALA A 39 -46.31 4.76 -9.60
N GLU A 40 -47.11 5.31 -10.51
CA GLU A 40 -48.55 5.45 -10.30
C GLU A 40 -49.27 4.16 -10.70
N ILE A 41 -49.88 3.51 -9.71
CA ILE A 41 -50.62 2.27 -9.90
C ILE A 41 -52.11 2.58 -9.73
N PRO A 42 -52.96 2.32 -10.74
CA PRO A 42 -54.38 2.55 -10.60
C PRO A 42 -54.97 1.60 -9.54
N VAL A 43 -55.86 2.10 -8.69
CA VAL A 43 -56.50 1.32 -7.62
C VAL A 43 -57.23 0.09 -8.18
N SER A 44 -57.74 0.16 -9.41
CA SER A 44 -58.36 -0.97 -10.11
C SER A 44 -57.40 -2.13 -10.41
N ALA A 45 -56.09 -1.91 -10.33
CA ALA A 45 -55.07 -2.96 -10.42
C ALA A 45 -54.75 -3.61 -9.06
N MET A 46 -55.30 -3.09 -7.95
CA MET A 46 -55.15 -3.66 -6.61
C MET A 46 -56.40 -4.43 -6.21
N ASN A 47 -56.21 -5.56 -5.53
CA ASN A 47 -57.27 -6.34 -4.91
C ASN A 47 -56.88 -6.59 -3.45
N ALA A 48 -57.68 -6.07 -2.51
CA ALA A 48 -57.40 -6.14 -1.09
C ALA A 48 -57.35 -7.58 -0.55
N ASP A 49 -58.01 -8.52 -1.23
CA ASP A 49 -58.10 -9.92 -0.81
C ASP A 49 -57.00 -10.80 -1.42
N LYS A 50 -56.09 -10.24 -2.22
CA LYS A 50 -54.99 -10.97 -2.86
C LYS A 50 -53.64 -10.38 -2.48
N ALA A 51 -52.66 -11.26 -2.28
CA ALA A 51 -51.27 -10.86 -2.16
C ALA A 51 -50.84 -10.05 -3.41
N LEU A 52 -50.09 -8.98 -3.16
CA LEU A 52 -49.60 -8.10 -4.21
C LEU A 52 -48.23 -8.57 -4.69
N ASP A 53 -48.23 -9.34 -5.78
CA ASP A 53 -46.98 -9.78 -6.41
C ASP A 53 -46.48 -8.75 -7.41
N TYR A 54 -45.24 -8.29 -7.21
CA TYR A 54 -44.59 -7.34 -8.10
C TYR A 54 -43.10 -7.62 -8.28
N LYS A 55 -42.55 -7.15 -9.40
CA LYS A 55 -41.12 -7.21 -9.72
C LYS A 55 -40.62 -5.83 -10.10
N ILE A 56 -39.60 -5.34 -9.40
CA ILE A 56 -38.92 -4.09 -9.74
C ILE A 56 -37.64 -4.44 -10.51
N LEU A 57 -37.47 -3.82 -11.68
CA LEU A 57 -36.26 -3.92 -12.50
C LEU A 57 -35.52 -2.58 -12.43
N MET A 58 -34.28 -2.62 -11.94
CA MET A 58 -33.43 -1.45 -11.75
C MET A 58 -31.99 -1.81 -12.06
N ASN A 59 -31.34 -1.00 -12.89
CA ASN A 59 -29.89 -1.05 -13.09
C ASN A 59 -29.26 0.06 -12.26
N VAL A 60 -28.26 -0.26 -11.45
CA VAL A 60 -27.59 0.72 -10.61
C VAL A 60 -26.09 0.57 -10.76
N LYS A 61 -25.39 1.70 -10.88
CA LYS A 61 -23.96 1.77 -11.08
C LYS A 61 -23.29 2.50 -9.91
N GLY A 62 -22.28 1.86 -9.33
CA GLY A 62 -21.47 2.44 -8.25
C GLY A 62 -22.21 2.51 -6.91
N ILE A 63 -22.96 1.46 -6.56
CA ILE A 63 -23.53 1.32 -5.22
C ILE A 63 -22.40 1.05 -4.22
N GLU A 64 -22.30 1.89 -3.20
CA GLU A 64 -21.48 1.62 -2.01
C GLU A 64 -22.31 0.96 -0.90
N LYS A 65 -23.60 1.26 -0.86
CA LYS A 65 -24.52 0.92 0.23
C LYS A 65 -25.91 0.64 -0.31
N LEU A 66 -26.50 -0.49 0.08
CA LEU A 66 -27.88 -0.83 -0.23
C LEU A 66 -28.62 -1.10 1.08
N TYR A 67 -29.57 -0.22 1.41
CA TYR A 67 -30.34 -0.27 2.65
C TYR A 67 -31.84 -0.30 2.35
N PHE A 68 -32.55 -0.97 3.24
CA PHE A 68 -33.99 -1.13 3.23
C PHE A 68 -34.54 -0.61 4.56
N ILE A 69 -35.74 -0.05 4.49
CA ILE A 69 -36.51 0.35 5.66
C ILE A 69 -37.70 -0.61 5.73
N PRO A 70 -37.83 -1.40 6.81
CA PRO A 70 -38.97 -2.30 6.97
C PRO A 70 -40.25 -1.48 7.16
N GLY A 71 -41.28 -1.82 6.39
CA GLY A 71 -42.55 -1.08 6.36
C GLY A 71 -43.79 -1.92 6.68
N ALA A 72 -43.60 -3.13 7.24
CA ALA A 72 -44.66 -4.08 7.55
C ALA A 72 -44.45 -4.70 8.93
N ASP A 73 -45.53 -5.21 9.54
CA ASP A 73 -45.50 -5.84 10.87
C ASP A 73 -44.60 -7.09 10.88
N ILE A 74 -44.53 -7.82 9.77
CA ILE A 74 -43.57 -8.89 9.54
C ILE A 74 -42.89 -8.64 8.20
N TYR A 75 -41.57 -8.45 8.23
CA TYR A 75 -40.76 -8.18 7.06
C TYR A 75 -39.73 -9.30 6.87
N SER A 76 -39.88 -10.06 5.78
CA SER A 76 -38.93 -11.11 5.38
C SER A 76 -38.23 -10.70 4.10
N MET A 77 -36.91 -10.80 4.07
CA MET A 77 -36.11 -10.43 2.91
C MET A 77 -34.96 -11.41 2.69
N SER A 78 -34.82 -11.85 1.45
CA SER A 78 -33.67 -12.61 0.96
C SER A 78 -32.91 -11.74 -0.05
N LEU A 79 -31.59 -11.62 0.14
CA LEU A 79 -30.69 -10.87 -0.73
C LEU A 79 -29.59 -11.80 -1.24
N LYS A 80 -29.44 -11.83 -2.57
CA LYS A 80 -28.38 -12.56 -3.25
C LYS A 80 -27.57 -11.60 -4.11
N SER A 81 -26.24 -11.71 -4.03
CA SER A 81 -25.32 -10.94 -4.84
C SER A 81 -24.11 -11.79 -5.23
N ASP A 82 -23.56 -11.53 -6.40
CA ASP A 82 -22.29 -12.06 -6.90
C ASP A 82 -21.07 -11.30 -6.33
N TYR A 83 -21.27 -10.33 -5.43
CA TYR A 83 -20.19 -9.58 -4.81
C TYR A 83 -19.60 -10.34 -3.61
N PRO A 84 -18.27 -10.57 -3.54
CA PRO A 84 -17.70 -11.47 -2.53
C PRO A 84 -17.53 -10.87 -1.13
N SER A 85 -17.66 -9.54 -0.98
CA SER A 85 -17.29 -8.84 0.26
C SER A 85 -18.44 -7.98 0.81
N PRO A 86 -19.49 -8.59 1.38
CA PRO A 86 -20.55 -7.85 2.06
C PRO A 86 -20.11 -7.35 3.44
N GLY A 87 -20.48 -6.12 3.77
CA GLY A 87 -20.50 -5.57 5.13
C GLY A 87 -21.94 -5.44 5.62
N PHE A 88 -22.42 -6.41 6.39
CA PHE A 88 -23.78 -6.35 6.96
C PHE A 88 -23.86 -5.26 8.03
N ALA A 89 -24.82 -4.34 7.89
CA ALA A 89 -24.89 -3.14 8.71
C ALA A 89 -26.32 -2.60 8.86
N GLY A 90 -26.50 -1.65 9.78
CA GLY A 90 -27.79 -1.07 10.16
C GLY A 90 -28.31 -1.62 11.49
N ALA A 91 -29.60 -1.39 11.76
CA ALA A 91 -30.24 -1.81 13.01
C ALA A 91 -30.40 -3.33 13.14
N PHE A 92 -30.48 -4.04 12.00
CA PHE A 92 -30.73 -5.47 11.97
C PHE A 92 -29.68 -6.20 11.14
N LEU A 93 -29.00 -7.17 11.75
CA LEU A 93 -28.12 -8.10 11.07
C LEU A 93 -28.94 -9.25 10.47
N PRO A 94 -28.46 -9.90 9.39
CA PRO A 94 -29.16 -11.04 8.81
C PRO A 94 -29.25 -12.20 9.81
N SER A 95 -30.40 -12.88 9.82
CA SER A 95 -30.63 -14.10 10.59
C SER A 95 -29.83 -15.27 10.06
N GLU A 96 -29.68 -15.36 8.73
CA GLU A 96 -28.81 -16.32 8.06
C GLU A 96 -27.93 -15.63 7.03
N ARG A 97 -26.68 -16.08 6.90
CA ARG A 97 -25.74 -15.57 5.89
C ARG A 97 -24.79 -16.65 5.40
N ASN A 98 -24.53 -16.64 4.11
CA ASN A 98 -23.50 -17.44 3.46
C ASN A 98 -22.66 -16.54 2.56
N VAL A 99 -21.34 -16.49 2.80
CA VAL A 99 -20.40 -15.62 2.08
C VAL A 99 -19.31 -16.49 1.49
N THR A 100 -19.07 -16.34 0.18
CA THR A 100 -18.10 -17.11 -0.59
C THR A 100 -17.33 -16.19 -1.53
N ASP A 101 -16.24 -16.68 -2.13
CA ASP A 101 -15.49 -15.93 -3.16
C ASP A 101 -16.32 -15.63 -4.42
N GLY A 102 -17.45 -16.32 -4.61
CA GLY A 102 -18.38 -16.12 -5.73
C GLY A 102 -19.57 -15.20 -5.42
N GLY A 103 -19.68 -14.68 -4.18
CA GLY A 103 -20.81 -13.85 -3.77
C GLY A 103 -21.33 -14.13 -2.36
N PHE A 104 -22.49 -13.57 -2.05
CA PHE A 104 -23.19 -13.81 -0.79
C PHE A 104 -24.70 -14.01 -0.95
N GLU A 105 -25.25 -14.74 0.00
CA GLU A 105 -26.68 -14.86 0.27
C GLU A 105 -26.94 -14.47 1.72
N ALA A 106 -27.98 -13.69 1.97
CA ALA A 106 -28.34 -13.24 3.30
C ALA A 106 -29.85 -13.12 3.46
N GLU A 107 -30.34 -13.49 4.64
CA GLU A 107 -31.77 -13.45 4.97
C GLU A 107 -32.02 -12.62 6.23
N TRP A 108 -33.10 -11.85 6.23
CA TRP A 108 -33.60 -11.09 7.36
C TRP A 108 -35.05 -11.45 7.63
N VAL A 109 -35.39 -11.62 8.90
CA VAL A 109 -36.76 -11.69 9.41
C VAL A 109 -36.90 -10.68 10.53
N ILE A 110 -37.69 -9.63 10.29
CA ILE A 110 -37.89 -8.52 11.23
C ILE A 110 -39.37 -8.45 11.58
N ASN A 111 -39.68 -8.48 12.88
CA ASN A 111 -41.04 -8.43 13.39
C ASN A 111 -41.35 -7.06 14.02
N GLU A 112 -42.63 -6.74 14.15
CA GLU A 112 -43.17 -5.48 14.67
C GLU A 112 -42.57 -5.09 16.03
N SER A 113 -42.37 -6.06 16.93
CA SER A 113 -41.79 -5.81 18.25
C SER A 113 -40.37 -5.23 18.18
N ASN A 114 -39.59 -5.60 17.15
CA ASN A 114 -38.26 -5.04 16.90
C ASN A 114 -38.34 -3.63 16.31
N LEU A 115 -39.41 -3.31 15.57
CA LEU A 115 -39.63 -2.00 14.95
C LEU A 115 -40.17 -0.97 15.93
N TYR A 116 -40.99 -1.40 16.90
CA TYR A 116 -41.61 -0.51 17.88
C TYR A 116 -40.58 0.28 18.72
N MET A 117 -39.37 -0.25 18.87
CA MET A 117 -38.30 0.34 19.69
C MET A 117 -37.39 1.29 18.90
N THR A 118 -37.63 1.52 17.61
CA THR A 118 -36.71 2.26 16.73
C THR A 118 -37.47 3.21 15.82
N ASP A 119 -36.97 4.45 15.66
CA ASP A 119 -37.54 5.37 14.67
C ASP A 119 -37.37 4.81 13.25
N VAL A 120 -38.32 5.11 12.36
CA VAL A 120 -38.38 4.57 10.99
C VAL A 120 -37.05 4.72 10.24
N TYR A 121 -36.37 5.86 10.39
CA TYR A 121 -35.07 6.10 9.72
C TYR A 121 -33.91 5.31 10.33
N ASP A 122 -33.96 5.03 11.63
CA ASP A 122 -32.92 4.29 12.32
C ASP A 122 -33.11 2.78 12.18
N SER A 123 -34.32 2.33 11.82
CA SER A 123 -34.65 0.93 11.54
C SER A 123 -34.07 0.38 10.23
N LYS A 124 -33.27 1.18 9.51
CA LYS A 124 -32.65 0.77 8.26
C LYS A 124 -31.68 -0.40 8.47
N PHE A 125 -31.67 -1.33 7.52
CA PHE A 125 -30.74 -2.46 7.51
C PHE A 125 -30.31 -2.76 6.07
N GLY A 126 -29.19 -3.46 5.91
CA GLY A 126 -28.75 -3.89 4.60
C GLY A 126 -27.27 -4.23 4.54
N VAL A 127 -26.67 -3.90 3.39
CA VAL A 127 -25.30 -4.29 3.05
C VAL A 127 -24.51 -3.09 2.54
N ASP A 128 -23.35 -2.89 3.14
CA ASP A 128 -22.26 -2.08 2.62
C ASP A 128 -21.42 -2.96 1.67
N PHE A 129 -21.25 -2.54 0.42
CA PHE A 129 -20.38 -3.22 -0.53
C PHE A 129 -18.95 -2.79 -0.25
N VAL A 130 -18.28 -3.53 0.64
CA VAL A 130 -16.92 -3.23 1.05
C VAL A 130 -16.00 -3.53 -0.12
N VAL A 131 -15.33 -2.50 -0.63
CA VAL A 131 -14.30 -2.69 -1.65
C VAL A 131 -13.25 -3.64 -1.04
N PRO A 132 -13.09 -4.86 -1.57
CA PRO A 132 -12.04 -5.76 -1.09
C PRO A 132 -10.72 -5.01 -1.20
N VAL A 133 -9.82 -5.18 -0.22
CA VAL A 133 -8.52 -4.50 -0.13
C VAL A 133 -7.91 -4.44 -1.52
N SER A 134 -8.07 -3.29 -2.17
CA SER A 134 -7.75 -3.20 -3.59
C SER A 134 -6.25 -3.38 -3.73
N GLN A 135 -5.81 -3.98 -4.83
CA GLN A 135 -4.39 -4.05 -5.17
C GLN A 135 -3.75 -2.64 -5.04
N TYR A 136 -4.54 -1.61 -5.36
CA TYR A 136 -4.22 -0.21 -5.12
C TYR A 136 -3.97 0.16 -3.66
N GLN A 137 -4.78 -0.28 -2.69
CA GLN A 137 -4.53 -0.03 -1.26
C GLN A 137 -3.26 -0.74 -0.76
N GLN A 138 -2.93 -1.91 -1.30
CA GLN A 138 -1.67 -2.62 -0.97
C GLN A 138 -0.47 -1.84 -1.54
N THR A 139 -0.58 -1.36 -2.77
CA THR A 139 0.44 -0.50 -3.39
C THR A 139 0.58 0.84 -2.68
N GLU A 140 -0.52 1.48 -2.25
CA GLU A 140 -0.49 2.74 -1.49
C GLU A 140 0.21 2.56 -0.14
N ARG A 141 -0.06 1.45 0.56
CA ARG A 141 0.67 1.06 1.77
C ARG A 141 2.16 0.86 1.47
N ALA A 142 2.51 0.13 0.40
CA ALA A 142 3.89 -0.08 -0.01
C ALA A 142 4.63 1.23 -0.28
N MET A 143 3.99 2.18 -0.95
CA MET A 143 4.55 3.50 -1.24
C MET A 143 4.75 4.34 0.03
N LYS A 144 3.78 4.33 0.97
CA LYS A 144 3.91 5.02 2.26
C LYS A 144 5.09 4.51 3.09
N TYR A 145 5.36 3.19 3.03
CA TYR A 145 6.47 2.57 3.77
C TYR A 145 7.80 2.50 2.98
N SER A 146 7.82 3.02 1.74
CA SER A 146 8.98 2.92 0.85
C SER A 146 10.26 3.56 1.43
N PHE A 147 10.13 4.67 2.14
CA PHE A 147 11.27 5.36 2.76
C PHE A 147 12.03 4.46 3.76
N MET A 148 11.30 3.78 4.65
CA MET A 148 11.88 2.86 5.63
C MET A 148 12.59 1.68 4.95
N ILE A 149 11.99 1.17 3.87
CA ILE A 149 12.55 0.07 3.07
C ILE A 149 13.84 0.50 2.38
N ILE A 150 13.85 1.68 1.75
CA ILE A 150 15.02 2.24 1.07
C ILE A 150 16.18 2.39 2.08
N LEU A 151 15.90 2.94 3.26
CA LEU A 151 16.89 3.08 4.33
C LEU A 151 17.47 1.73 4.76
N LEU A 152 16.63 0.70 4.93
CA LEU A 152 17.05 -0.65 5.30
C LEU A 152 17.99 -1.28 4.26
N ILE A 153 17.70 -1.11 2.97
CA ILE A 153 18.51 -1.67 1.89
C ILE A 153 19.87 -0.96 1.80
N PHE A 154 19.89 0.36 1.89
CA PHE A 154 21.15 1.12 1.94
C PHE A 154 22.03 0.70 3.11
N MET A 155 21.42 0.51 4.27
CA MET A 155 22.10 0.04 5.46
C MET A 155 22.64 -1.39 5.30
N GLY A 156 21.87 -2.27 4.65
CA GLY A 156 22.29 -3.62 4.34
C GLY A 156 23.48 -3.67 3.38
N ILE A 157 23.47 -2.84 2.34
CA ILE A 157 24.60 -2.73 1.39
C ILE A 157 25.83 -2.18 2.09
N PHE A 158 25.66 -1.16 2.93
CA PHE A 158 26.75 -0.63 3.76
C PHE A 158 27.35 -1.70 4.69
N LEU A 159 26.51 -2.55 5.29
CA LEU A 159 26.98 -3.66 6.12
C LEU A 159 27.80 -4.66 5.29
N VAL A 160 27.35 -5.00 4.08
CA VAL A 160 28.12 -5.87 3.17
C VAL A 160 29.43 -5.20 2.73
N GLU A 161 29.45 -3.88 2.52
CA GLU A 161 30.66 -3.11 2.22
C GLU A 161 31.69 -3.22 3.35
N VAL A 162 31.27 -2.96 4.59
CA VAL A 162 32.11 -3.05 5.79
C VAL A 162 32.69 -4.46 5.95
N ILE A 163 31.89 -5.50 5.75
CA ILE A 163 32.35 -6.90 5.85
C ILE A 163 33.27 -7.27 4.69
N SER A 164 32.97 -6.81 3.47
CA SER A 164 33.73 -7.17 2.27
C SER A 164 35.06 -6.42 2.16
N GLY A 165 35.23 -5.32 2.90
CA GLY A 165 36.44 -4.47 2.88
C GLY A 165 36.72 -3.80 1.53
N LYS A 166 35.75 -3.79 0.62
CA LYS A 166 35.86 -3.17 -0.71
C LYS A 166 35.12 -1.84 -0.70
N ASN A 167 35.76 -0.76 -1.15
CA ASN A 167 35.11 0.53 -1.24
C ASN A 167 34.06 0.54 -2.37
N VAL A 168 32.81 0.81 -2.03
CA VAL A 168 31.71 1.00 -2.98
C VAL A 168 31.73 2.46 -3.41
N SER A 169 31.81 2.72 -4.71
CA SER A 169 31.82 4.10 -5.23
C SER A 169 30.46 4.78 -5.00
N ILE A 170 30.45 6.10 -4.81
CA ILE A 170 29.21 6.88 -4.66
C ILE A 170 28.23 6.68 -5.83
N VAL A 171 28.76 6.43 -7.04
CA VAL A 171 27.96 6.13 -8.23
C VAL A 171 27.14 4.85 -8.03
N GLN A 172 27.68 3.83 -7.35
CA GLN A 172 26.99 2.56 -7.11
C GLN A 172 25.82 2.73 -6.13
N TYR A 173 25.98 3.61 -5.14
CA TYR A 173 24.89 4.00 -4.25
C TYR A 173 23.77 4.72 -5.01
N ILE A 174 24.11 5.62 -5.93
CA ILE A 174 23.11 6.31 -6.77
C ILE A 174 22.37 5.32 -7.69
N VAL A 175 23.09 4.42 -8.38
CA VAL A 175 22.50 3.42 -9.28
C VAL A 175 21.59 2.46 -8.51
N THR A 176 21.99 2.06 -7.30
CA THR A 176 21.16 1.23 -6.42
C THR A 176 19.88 1.97 -6.00
N GLY A 177 19.99 3.22 -5.57
CA GLY A 177 18.84 4.05 -5.23
C GLY A 177 17.87 4.22 -6.40
N LEU A 178 18.39 4.45 -7.61
CA LEU A 178 17.58 4.57 -8.82
C LEU A 178 16.88 3.26 -9.18
N SER A 179 17.53 2.12 -8.94
CA SER A 179 16.94 0.79 -9.11
C SER A 179 15.78 0.53 -8.14
N LEU A 180 15.88 1.03 -6.90
CA LEU A 180 14.80 0.96 -5.92
C LEU A 180 13.60 1.81 -6.34
N CYS A 181 13.83 3.01 -6.88
CA CYS A 181 12.74 3.81 -7.45
C CYS A 181 12.05 3.09 -8.61
N LEU A 182 12.82 2.47 -9.51
CA LEU A 182 12.26 1.69 -10.63
C LEU A 182 11.45 0.48 -10.15
N PHE A 183 11.87 -0.20 -9.09
CA PHE A 183 11.10 -1.29 -8.49
C PHE A 183 9.68 -0.83 -8.11
N TYR A 184 9.53 0.31 -7.42
CA TYR A 184 8.21 0.82 -7.02
C TYR A 184 7.37 1.29 -8.21
N LEU A 185 7.99 1.89 -9.22
CA LEU A 185 7.29 2.28 -10.46
C LEU A 185 6.78 1.06 -11.23
N LEU A 186 7.60 0.00 -11.33
CA LEU A 186 7.19 -1.27 -11.94
C LEU A 186 6.08 -1.93 -11.13
N LEU A 187 6.20 -1.96 -9.80
CA LEU A 187 5.17 -2.53 -8.93
C LEU A 187 3.83 -1.82 -9.16
N LEU A 188 3.81 -0.48 -9.13
CA LEU A 188 2.61 0.31 -9.35
C LEU A 188 1.99 0.03 -10.72
N SER A 189 2.79 0.09 -11.78
CA SER A 189 2.33 -0.18 -13.15
C SER A 189 1.81 -1.59 -13.32
N PHE A 190 2.46 -2.60 -12.74
CA PHE A 190 2.02 -3.99 -12.84
C PHE A 190 0.77 -4.28 -12.04
N THR A 191 0.58 -3.66 -10.87
CA THR A 191 -0.65 -3.82 -10.09
C THR A 191 -1.90 -3.24 -10.77
N GLU A 192 -1.74 -2.49 -11.86
CA GLU A 192 -2.86 -2.04 -12.68
C GLU A 192 -3.42 -3.17 -13.56
N TYR A 193 -2.60 -4.16 -13.91
CA TYR A 193 -2.95 -5.21 -14.87
C TYR A 193 -2.98 -6.62 -14.26
N MET A 194 -2.34 -6.84 -13.10
CA MET A 194 -2.20 -8.17 -12.49
C MET A 194 -2.23 -8.13 -10.95
N PRO A 195 -2.59 -9.26 -10.29
CA PRO A 195 -2.66 -9.30 -8.83
C PRO A 195 -1.33 -8.99 -8.15
N PHE A 196 -1.42 -8.39 -6.96
CA PHE A 196 -0.29 -7.84 -6.21
C PHE A 196 0.88 -8.83 -6.03
N THR A 197 0.62 -10.09 -5.68
CA THR A 197 1.68 -11.09 -5.49
C THR A 197 2.46 -11.36 -6.78
N LEU A 198 1.78 -11.42 -7.94
CA LEU A 198 2.44 -11.61 -9.23
C LEU A 198 3.20 -10.35 -9.66
N ALA A 199 2.57 -9.18 -9.51
CA ALA A 199 3.23 -7.90 -9.77
C ALA A 199 4.53 -7.77 -8.96
N TYR A 200 4.45 -8.05 -7.66
CA TYR A 200 5.59 -7.97 -6.74
C TYR A 200 6.72 -8.91 -7.10
N THR A 201 6.42 -10.19 -7.35
CA THR A 201 7.43 -11.21 -7.66
C THR A 201 8.14 -10.90 -8.97
N ILE A 202 7.42 -10.45 -10.00
CA ILE A 202 8.03 -10.07 -11.29
C ILE A 202 8.86 -8.80 -11.14
N SER A 203 8.34 -7.74 -10.49
CA SER A 203 9.10 -6.49 -10.29
C SER A 203 10.36 -6.71 -9.46
N SER A 204 10.27 -7.45 -8.34
CA SER A 204 11.43 -7.75 -7.49
C SER A 204 12.45 -8.63 -8.20
N ALA A 205 12.02 -9.65 -8.95
CA ALA A 205 12.93 -10.48 -9.75
C ALA A 205 13.69 -9.67 -10.79
N LEU A 206 13.00 -8.77 -11.52
CA LEU A 206 13.64 -7.88 -12.50
C LEU A 206 14.69 -6.98 -11.84
N THR A 207 14.38 -6.38 -10.69
CA THR A 207 15.33 -5.50 -9.99
C THR A 207 16.50 -6.27 -9.37
N VAL A 208 16.25 -7.47 -8.80
CA VAL A 208 17.31 -8.34 -8.26
C VAL A 208 18.25 -8.80 -9.38
N VAL A 209 17.72 -9.18 -10.55
CA VAL A 209 18.54 -9.56 -11.71
C VAL A 209 19.36 -8.38 -12.21
N ALA A 210 18.76 -7.19 -12.32
CA ALA A 210 19.46 -5.98 -12.77
C ALA A 210 20.62 -5.60 -11.82
N LEU A 211 20.35 -5.55 -10.50
CA LEU A 211 21.38 -5.28 -9.50
C LEU A 211 22.43 -6.40 -9.44
N GLY A 212 22.00 -7.65 -9.47
CA GLY A 212 22.88 -8.82 -9.46
C GLY A 212 23.84 -8.82 -10.65
N ALA A 213 23.35 -8.54 -11.87
CA ALA A 213 24.16 -8.42 -13.07
C ALA A 213 25.16 -7.25 -12.98
N TYR A 214 24.71 -6.10 -12.46
CA TYR A 214 25.56 -4.93 -12.25
C TYR A 214 26.73 -5.22 -11.29
N PHE A 215 26.44 -5.80 -10.13
CA PHE A 215 27.48 -6.14 -9.14
C PHE A 215 28.33 -7.34 -9.55
N ALA A 216 27.80 -8.30 -10.33
CA ALA A 216 28.59 -9.38 -10.90
C ALA A 216 29.69 -8.87 -11.84
N GLY A 217 29.37 -7.87 -12.68
CA GLY A 217 30.34 -7.21 -13.55
C GLY A 217 31.48 -6.52 -12.77
N ILE A 218 31.17 -5.95 -11.60
CA ILE A 218 32.11 -5.16 -10.80
C ILE A 218 32.96 -6.05 -9.89
N LEU A 219 32.36 -7.01 -9.17
CA LEU A 219 33.06 -7.77 -8.14
C LEU A 219 33.88 -8.95 -8.69
N ARG A 220 33.63 -9.41 -9.92
CA ARG A 220 34.35 -10.50 -10.65
C ARG A 220 34.75 -11.72 -9.79
N SER A 221 33.99 -12.03 -8.74
CA SER A 221 34.32 -13.04 -7.73
C SER A 221 33.05 -13.70 -7.17
N ARG A 222 33.20 -14.81 -6.45
CA ARG A 222 32.08 -15.54 -5.80
C ARG A 222 31.25 -14.68 -4.83
N LEU A 223 31.79 -13.54 -4.39
CA LEU A 223 31.10 -12.55 -3.56
C LEU A 223 29.93 -11.85 -4.28
N ALA A 224 29.90 -11.87 -5.62
CA ALA A 224 28.77 -11.32 -6.38
C ALA A 224 27.46 -12.09 -6.14
N TYR A 225 27.54 -13.43 -6.04
CA TYR A 225 26.37 -14.25 -5.71
C TYR A 225 25.90 -14.04 -4.28
N ALA A 226 26.83 -13.85 -3.33
CA ALA A 226 26.49 -13.51 -1.95
C ALA A 226 25.77 -12.16 -1.87
N PHE A 227 26.22 -11.16 -2.64
CA PHE A 227 25.56 -9.86 -2.72
C PHE A 227 24.14 -9.98 -3.29
N ALA A 228 23.96 -10.66 -4.43
CA ALA A 228 22.65 -10.88 -5.02
C ALA A 228 21.70 -11.63 -4.08
N GLY A 229 22.21 -12.62 -3.33
CA GLY A 229 21.46 -13.34 -2.30
C GLY A 229 20.99 -12.44 -1.16
N THR A 230 21.86 -11.56 -0.66
CA THR A 230 21.49 -10.59 0.37
C THR A 230 20.41 -9.61 -0.12
N VAL A 231 20.54 -9.11 -1.35
CA VAL A 231 19.52 -8.24 -1.96
C VAL A 231 18.19 -8.99 -2.10
N ALA A 232 18.21 -10.22 -2.60
CA ALA A 232 17.02 -11.06 -2.71
C ALA A 232 16.36 -11.32 -1.33
N ALA A 233 17.17 -11.54 -0.28
CA ALA A 233 16.66 -11.70 1.08
C ALA A 233 15.96 -10.43 1.58
N PHE A 234 16.50 -9.24 1.28
CA PHE A 234 15.81 -7.99 1.60
C PHE A 234 14.48 -7.85 0.85
N TYR A 235 14.42 -8.20 -0.44
CA TYR A 235 13.13 -8.24 -1.16
C TYR A 235 12.16 -9.27 -0.56
N GLY A 236 12.62 -10.46 -0.17
CA GLY A 236 11.78 -11.42 0.55
C GLY A 236 11.23 -10.85 1.87
N PHE A 237 12.07 -10.15 2.64
CA PHE A 237 11.64 -9.47 3.86
C PHE A 237 10.63 -8.34 3.57
N ILE A 238 10.82 -7.57 2.50
CA ILE A 238 9.89 -6.54 2.07
C ILE A 238 8.53 -7.15 1.70
N TYR A 239 8.52 -8.28 0.99
CA TYR A 239 7.28 -8.99 0.69
C TYR A 239 6.50 -9.35 1.97
N LEU A 240 7.22 -9.87 2.98
CA LEU A 240 6.62 -10.18 4.27
C LEU A 240 6.05 -8.94 4.95
N LEU A 241 6.77 -7.80 4.94
CA LEU A 241 6.27 -6.55 5.48
C LEU A 241 5.00 -6.04 4.77
N LEU A 242 4.93 -6.20 3.45
CA LEU A 242 3.77 -5.76 2.66
C LEU A 242 2.56 -6.70 2.78
N SER A 243 2.80 -7.98 3.06
CA SER A 243 1.74 -8.96 3.30
C SER A 243 1.08 -8.83 4.67
N LEU A 244 1.70 -8.08 5.60
CA LEU A 244 1.11 -7.81 6.91
C LEU A 244 0.01 -6.76 6.78
N GLU A 245 -1.24 -7.19 6.96
CA GLU A 245 -2.41 -6.30 6.93
C GLU A 245 -2.39 -5.28 8.07
N SER A 246 -1.92 -5.71 9.25
CA SER A 246 -1.70 -4.89 10.45
C SER A 246 -0.33 -5.18 11.05
N GLY A 247 0.36 -4.15 11.57
CA GLY A 247 1.66 -4.28 12.24
C GLY A 247 2.91 -4.12 11.37
N SER A 248 2.78 -3.77 10.09
CA SER A 248 3.93 -3.57 9.17
C SER A 248 4.95 -2.53 9.68
N LEU A 249 4.48 -1.41 10.25
CA LEU A 249 5.34 -0.37 10.83
C LEU A 249 6.13 -0.87 12.04
N LEU A 250 5.51 -1.69 12.90
CA LEU A 250 6.17 -2.25 14.08
C LEU A 250 7.29 -3.21 13.64
N VAL A 251 6.98 -4.15 12.75
CA VAL A 251 7.96 -5.13 12.27
C VAL A 251 9.09 -4.43 11.52
N GLY A 252 8.76 -3.43 10.69
CA GLY A 252 9.73 -2.65 9.95
C GLY A 252 10.68 -1.82 10.83
N THR A 253 10.15 -1.14 11.85
CA THR A 253 10.96 -0.35 12.79
C THR A 253 11.85 -1.25 13.66
N MET A 254 11.34 -2.40 14.13
CA MET A 254 12.15 -3.39 14.84
C MET A 254 13.29 -3.95 13.98
N ALA A 255 13.02 -4.24 12.70
CA ALA A 255 14.05 -4.70 11.77
C ALA A 255 15.11 -3.63 11.52
N LEU A 256 14.69 -2.37 11.30
CA LEU A 256 15.62 -1.25 11.11
C LEU A 256 16.49 -1.01 12.35
N PHE A 257 15.89 -1.12 13.54
CA PHE A 257 16.61 -1.03 14.81
C PHE A 257 17.63 -2.17 14.98
N LEU A 258 17.26 -3.41 14.63
CA LEU A 258 18.18 -4.55 14.69
C LEU A 258 19.37 -4.36 13.75
N VAL A 259 19.14 -3.96 12.50
CA VAL A 259 20.21 -3.69 11.54
C VAL A 259 21.11 -2.55 12.01
N LEU A 260 20.54 -1.51 12.66
CA LEU A 260 21.31 -0.45 13.30
C LEU A 260 22.21 -0.96 14.42
N CYS A 261 21.70 -1.80 15.32
CA CYS A 261 22.53 -2.41 16.37
C CYS A 261 23.68 -3.23 15.78
N VAL A 262 23.39 -4.03 14.74
CA VAL A 262 24.41 -4.82 14.05
C VAL A 262 25.46 -3.93 13.39
N MET A 263 25.02 -2.86 12.70
CA MET A 263 25.92 -1.89 12.08
C MET A 263 26.82 -1.22 13.12
N MET A 264 26.28 -0.77 14.25
CA MET A 264 27.06 -0.20 15.35
C MET A 264 28.11 -1.18 15.88
N TYR A 265 27.75 -2.46 16.01
CA TYR A 265 28.66 -3.50 16.48
C TYR A 265 29.84 -3.72 15.52
N PHE A 266 29.58 -3.86 14.21
CA PHE A 266 30.64 -4.08 13.22
C PHE A 266 31.49 -2.82 12.96
N THR A 267 30.88 -1.65 13.03
CA THR A 267 31.58 -0.37 12.83
C THR A 267 32.51 -0.02 14.00
N ARG A 268 32.29 -0.60 15.19
CA ARG A 268 33.03 -0.30 16.44
C ARG A 268 34.55 -0.44 16.30
N ASN A 269 35.01 -1.39 15.48
CA ASN A 269 36.44 -1.68 15.33
C ASN A 269 37.04 -1.10 14.05
N ILE A 270 36.35 -0.18 13.36
CA ILE A 270 36.92 0.55 12.22
C ILE A 270 37.93 1.57 12.76
N ASN A 271 39.16 1.08 12.98
CA ASN A 271 40.28 1.88 13.40
C ASN A 271 40.71 2.76 12.21
N ARG A 272 40.69 4.08 12.43
CA ARG A 272 40.93 5.13 11.44
C ARG A 272 42.37 5.01 10.89
N ARG A 273 42.57 4.28 9.78
CA ARG A 273 43.80 4.38 8.99
C ARG A 273 43.82 5.76 8.30
N GLY A 274 44.53 6.71 8.92
CA GLY A 274 44.84 7.99 8.31
C GLY A 274 44.73 9.18 9.27
N TYR A 275 45.60 9.24 10.28
CA TYR A 275 46.11 10.53 10.77
C TYR A 275 47.59 10.35 11.06
N VAL A 276 48.42 10.73 10.09
CA VAL A 276 49.83 11.03 10.33
C VAL A 276 49.85 12.51 10.67
N PRO A 277 50.02 12.93 11.95
CA PRO A 277 50.38 14.30 12.22
C PRO A 277 51.75 14.53 11.56
N GLY A 278 51.84 15.56 10.72
CA GLY A 278 53.10 15.95 10.11
C GLY A 278 54.18 16.10 11.17
N ASP A 279 55.31 15.45 10.91
CA ASP A 279 56.53 15.55 11.70
C ASP A 279 56.97 17.02 11.73
N GLN A 280 56.80 17.67 12.88
CA GLN A 280 57.50 18.93 13.17
C GLN A 280 58.87 18.59 13.75
N THR A 281 59.78 18.07 12.92
CA THR A 281 61.22 18.20 13.18
C THR A 281 61.63 19.65 12.93
N GLY A 282 61.21 20.54 13.82
CA GLY A 282 61.82 21.84 14.04
C GLY A 282 62.69 21.75 15.29
N ASN A 283 63.83 21.08 15.20
CA ASN A 283 64.88 21.13 16.22
C ASN A 283 65.78 22.36 15.93
N PRO A 284 65.77 23.43 16.73
CA PRO A 284 66.62 24.58 16.50
C PRO A 284 67.90 24.46 17.33
N SER A 285 68.73 23.46 17.04
CA SER A 285 70.08 23.40 17.64
C SER A 285 70.90 22.30 17.01
N CYS A 286 71.68 22.65 15.98
CA CYS A 286 73.00 22.10 15.66
C CYS A 286 73.56 22.85 14.44
N LEU A 287 74.37 23.89 14.69
CA LEU A 287 75.29 24.44 13.68
C LEU A 287 76.40 23.40 13.44
N PRO A 288 76.74 23.04 12.18
CA PRO A 288 77.97 22.31 11.93
C PRO A 288 79.13 23.31 11.87
N SER A 289 80.04 23.17 12.83
CA SER A 289 81.43 23.61 12.71
C SER A 289 82.18 22.60 11.84
N GLY A 290 82.95 23.07 10.86
CA GLY A 290 83.98 22.28 10.22
C GLY A 290 84.05 22.36 8.70
N GLY A 291 84.83 23.33 8.21
CA GLY A 291 85.84 23.13 7.15
C GLY A 291 85.39 22.67 5.76
N GLN A 292 85.41 23.60 4.81
CA GLN A 292 86.01 23.33 3.51
C GLN A 292 86.89 24.52 3.09
N GLU A 293 88.19 24.24 2.98
CA GLU A 293 89.13 25.00 2.17
C GLU A 293 88.60 25.07 0.73
N VAL A 294 88.46 26.30 0.20
CA VAL A 294 88.61 26.53 -1.23
C VAL A 294 89.53 27.72 -1.40
N ASN A 295 90.66 27.40 -1.99
CA ASN A 295 91.79 28.22 -2.31
C ASN A 295 91.51 28.86 -3.67
N GLU A 296 91.27 30.18 -3.73
CA GLU A 296 91.38 30.94 -4.98
C GLU A 296 92.12 32.24 -4.70
N GLY A 297 93.33 32.31 -5.26
CA GLY A 297 94.31 33.34 -5.01
C GLY A 297 93.92 34.71 -5.56
N LYS A 298 94.21 35.73 -4.76
CA LYS A 298 94.48 37.08 -5.24
C LYS A 298 95.78 37.53 -4.59
N GLY A 299 96.85 37.57 -5.39
CA GLY A 299 98.14 38.16 -5.00
C GLY A 299 98.03 39.67 -4.81
N PRO A 300 99.00 40.28 -4.10
CA PRO A 300 98.84 41.55 -3.40
C PRO A 300 99.19 42.77 -4.26
N ASP A 301 98.75 43.94 -3.79
CA ASP A 301 99.33 45.24 -4.10
C ASP A 301 100.84 45.24 -3.86
N SER A 302 101.64 45.80 -4.78
CA SER A 302 102.69 46.80 -4.51
C SER A 302 103.61 47.05 -5.70
N LEU A 303 103.79 48.36 -5.97
CA LEU A 303 105.04 49.07 -6.27
C LEU A 303 105.77 48.85 -7.62
N GLU A 304 106.06 50.03 -8.21
CA GLU A 304 107.02 50.39 -9.27
C GLU A 304 106.73 50.03 -10.73
#